data_AF-A0A0Q5UQX4-F1
#
_entry.id   AF-A0A0Q5UQX4-F1
#
_cell.length_a   1.000
_cell.length_b   1.000
_cell.length_c   1.000
_cell.angle_alpha   90.00
_cell.angle_beta   90.00
_cell.angle_gamma   90.00
#
_symmetry.space_group_name_H-M   'P 1'
#
loop_
_entity.id
_entity.type
_entity.pdbx_description
1 polymer ?
#
loop_
_entity_poly.entity_id
_entity_poly.type
_entity_poly.pdbx_seq_one_letter_code
_entity_poly.pdbx_strand_id
1 'polypeptide(L)' 'MTTKETTMSDTETKTVKATVTRDFTDAGSEKRFTAGTTINITAGEFGNYSAAGLVEAVADDTAAANAGDPAKTGRTRS' A
#
# COMPACT_ATOMS: atom_id res chain seq x y z
N MET A 1 7.85 -45.32 -1.40
CA MET A 1 8.81 -44.29 -0.96
C MET A 1 8.08 -42.96 -0.89
N THR A 2 8.18 -42.33 0.26
CA THR A 2 7.39 -41.21 0.78
C THR A 2 7.54 -39.91 0.00
N THR A 3 6.41 -39.24 -0.15
CA THR A 3 6.12 -37.84 -0.50
C THR A 3 7.27 -36.82 -0.43
N LYS A 4 7.40 -36.02 -1.48
CA LYS A 4 7.79 -34.61 -1.38
C LYS A 4 6.88 -33.77 -2.27
N GLU A 5 5.71 -33.45 -1.74
CA GLU A 5 5.01 -32.22 -2.12
C GLU A 5 5.95 -31.06 -1.77
N THR A 6 6.54 -30.44 -2.80
CA THR A 6 7.13 -29.12 -2.68
C THR A 6 5.96 -28.14 -2.63
N THR A 7 5.42 -27.92 -1.43
CA THR A 7 4.62 -26.72 -1.16
C THR A 7 5.52 -25.53 -1.44
N MET A 8 5.37 -24.89 -2.60
CA MET A 8 5.96 -23.59 -2.87
C MET A 8 5.44 -22.66 -1.79
N SER A 9 6.35 -22.33 -0.88
CA SER A 9 6.08 -21.63 0.36
C SER A 9 5.25 -20.38 0.12
N ASP A 10 4.16 -20.32 0.88
CA ASP A 10 3.38 -19.15 1.22
C ASP A 10 4.27 -17.89 1.16
N THR A 11 4.16 -17.16 0.05
CA THR A 11 4.79 -15.84 -0.07
C THR A 11 3.85 -14.91 0.67
N GLU A 12 3.92 -14.96 2.00
CA GLU A 12 3.24 -14.03 2.88
C GLU A 12 3.74 -12.65 2.49
N THR A 13 2.97 -11.96 1.64
CA THR A 13 3.28 -10.64 1.13
C THR A 13 3.17 -9.69 2.31
N LYS A 14 4.28 -9.54 3.05
CA LYS A 14 4.37 -8.61 4.17
C LYS A 14 3.99 -7.21 3.70
N THR A 15 2.81 -6.79 4.11
CA THR A 15 2.31 -5.44 3.90
C THR A 15 2.81 -4.54 5.02
N VAL A 16 3.16 -3.32 4.65
CA VAL A 16 3.63 -2.24 5.49
C VAL A 16 2.61 -1.12 5.37
N LYS A 17 2.21 -0.54 6.50
CA LYS A 17 1.39 0.67 6.49
C LYS A 17 2.26 1.89 6.31
N ALA A 18 1.85 2.73 5.37
CA ALA A 18 2.53 3.98 5.09
C ALA A 18 1.50 5.09 4.88
N THR A 19 1.80 6.27 5.39
CA THR A 19 0.99 7.47 5.15
C THR A 19 1.54 8.21 3.95
N VAL A 20 0.68 8.46 2.99
CA VAL A 20 1.00 9.21 1.77
C VAL A 20 1.24 10.67 2.15
N THR A 21 2.41 11.20 1.83
CA THR A 21 2.79 12.58 2.19
C THR A 21 2.28 13.60 1.19
N ARG A 22 2.07 13.20 -0.07
CA ARG A 22 1.56 14.03 -1.16
C ARG A 22 0.72 13.24 -2.14
N ASP A 23 -0.16 13.89 -2.89
CA ASP A 23 -0.90 13.21 -3.95
C ASP A 23 0.06 12.71 -5.05
N PHE A 24 -0.01 11.44 -5.40
CA PHE A 24 0.79 10.86 -6.48
C PHE A 24 0.05 9.74 -7.22
N THR A 25 0.50 9.46 -8.43
CA THR A 25 0.03 8.31 -9.20
C THR A 25 1.20 7.36 -9.39
N ASP A 26 1.03 6.09 -9.03
CA ASP A 26 2.03 5.08 -9.34
C ASP A 26 1.98 4.76 -10.83
N ALA A 27 3.11 4.93 -11.51
CA ALA A 27 3.21 4.72 -12.96
C ALA A 27 3.18 3.22 -13.33
N GLY A 28 3.52 2.33 -12.39
CA GLY A 28 3.53 0.88 -12.62
C GLY A 28 2.14 0.26 -12.51
N SER A 29 1.29 0.76 -11.61
CA SER A 29 -0.02 0.20 -11.30
C SER A 29 -1.19 1.12 -11.65
N GLU A 30 -0.92 2.32 -12.15
CA GLU A 30 -1.90 3.39 -12.43
C GLU A 30 -2.78 3.77 -11.23
N LYS A 31 -2.34 3.43 -10.00
CA LYS A 31 -3.09 3.73 -8.77
C LYS A 31 -2.84 5.16 -8.36
N ARG A 32 -3.92 5.85 -7.99
CA ARG A 32 -3.87 7.20 -7.44
C ARG A 32 -3.90 7.14 -5.93
N PHE A 33 -2.97 7.86 -5.31
CA PHE A 33 -2.83 7.98 -3.88
C PHE A 33 -3.00 9.44 -3.48
N THR A 34 -3.73 9.66 -2.39
CA THR A 34 -4.05 11.00 -1.90
C THR A 34 -3.24 11.30 -0.65
N ALA A 35 -2.72 12.51 -0.54
CA ALA A 35 -2.00 13.01 0.63
C ALA A 35 -2.82 12.81 1.91
N GLY A 36 -2.16 12.39 2.99
CA GLY A 36 -2.77 12.11 4.29
C GLY A 36 -3.49 10.77 4.39
N THR A 37 -3.49 9.95 3.33
CA THR A 37 -4.12 8.62 3.37
C THR A 37 -3.11 7.58 3.84
N THR A 38 -3.52 6.71 4.76
CA THR A 38 -2.74 5.53 5.15
C THR A 38 -3.08 4.36 4.22
N ILE A 39 -2.06 3.79 3.58
CA ILE A 39 -2.19 2.67 2.65
C ILE A 39 -1.39 1.47 3.13
N ASN A 40 -1.87 0.28 2.79
CA ASN A 40 -1.15 -0.97 3.00
C ASN A 40 -0.46 -1.33 1.68
N ILE A 41 0.86 -1.32 1.67
CA ILE A 41 1.69 -1.58 0.49
C ILE A 41 2.74 -2.64 0.82
N THR A 42 3.27 -3.33 -0.17
CA THR A 42 4.34 -4.30 0.09
C THR A 42 5.62 -3.61 0.57
N ALA A 43 6.50 -4.35 1.25
CA ALA A 43 7.80 -3.81 1.66
C ALA A 43 8.63 -3.24 0.49
N GLY A 44 8.52 -3.84 -0.70
CA GLY A 44 9.18 -3.34 -1.92
C GLY A 44 8.60 -2.02 -2.40
N GLU A 45 7.27 -1.90 -2.45
CA GLU A 45 6.58 -0.64 -2.79
C GLU A 45 6.89 0.46 -1.77
N PHE A 46 6.88 0.12 -0.48
CA PHE A 46 7.24 1.07 0.57
C PHE A 46 8.66 1.62 0.39
N GLY A 47 9.64 0.75 0.11
CA GLY A 47 11.00 1.18 -0.16
C GLY A 47 11.08 2.16 -1.33
N ASN A 48 10.36 1.89 -2.41
CA ASN A 48 10.32 2.75 -3.59
C ASN A 48 9.67 4.11 -3.28
N TYR A 49 8.48 4.10 -2.67
CA TYR A 49 7.72 5.32 -2.39
C TYR A 49 8.36 6.17 -1.28
N SER A 50 8.95 5.52 -0.26
CA SER A 50 9.64 6.21 0.84
C SER A 50 10.93 6.86 0.34
N ALA A 51 11.72 6.17 -0.50
CA ALA A 51 12.92 6.75 -1.11
C ALA A 51 12.61 7.98 -1.99
N ALA A 52 11.43 8.00 -2.62
CA ALA A 52 10.94 9.15 -3.38
C ALA A 52 10.30 10.26 -2.50
N GLY A 53 10.18 10.04 -1.18
CA GLY A 53 9.53 10.97 -0.27
C GLY A 53 8.03 11.16 -0.57
N LEU A 54 7.36 10.08 -1.03
CA LEU A 54 5.93 10.03 -1.34
C LEU A 54 5.10 9.43 -0.21
N VAL A 55 5.72 8.61 0.63
CA VAL A 55 5.08 7.99 1.81
C VAL A 55 6.03 8.00 3.02
N GLU A 56 5.46 7.92 4.20
CA GLU A 56 6.16 7.83 5.49
C GLU A 56 5.69 6.59 6.25
N ALA A 57 6.61 5.93 6.97
CA ALA A 57 6.27 4.76 7.77
C ALA A 57 5.29 5.13 8.88
N VAL A 58 4.19 4.38 9.00
CA VAL A 58 3.34 4.47 10.19
C VAL A 58 3.83 3.41 11.17
N ALA A 59 4.19 3.83 12.39
CA ALA A 59 4.48 2.89 13.46
C ALA A 59 3.20 2.12 13.80
N ASP A 60 3.11 0.87 13.33
CA ASP A 60 1.96 0.00 13.56
C ASP A 60 2.03 -0.59 14.98
N ASP A 61 1.46 0.13 15.94
CA ASP A 61 0.83 -0.53 17.09
C ASP A 61 -0.65 -0.67 16.72
N THR A 62 -1.02 -1.88 16.30
CA THR A 62 -2.39 -2.31 15.99
C THR A 62 -2.83 -2.19 14.51
N ALA A 63 -2.94 -3.37 13.91
CA ALA A 63 -3.76 -3.69 12.74
C ALA A 63 -5.20 -3.17 12.87
N ALA A 64 -5.46 -1.90 12.52
CA ALA A 64 -6.81 -1.37 12.39
C ALA A 64 -7.10 -1.03 10.93
N ALA A 65 -7.86 -1.96 10.33
CA ALA A 65 -9.03 -1.75 9.48
C ALA A 65 -9.08 -0.58 8.47
N ASN A 66 -9.68 -0.94 7.33
CA ASN A 66 -10.31 -0.07 6.33
C ASN A 66 -9.40 0.37 5.18
N ALA A 67 -9.41 -0.45 4.13
CA ALA A 67 -9.51 0.07 2.77
C ALA A 67 -10.78 0.94 2.68
N GLY A 68 -10.68 2.16 3.20
CA GLY A 68 -11.68 3.19 3.04
C GLY A 68 -11.55 3.72 1.62
N ASP A 69 -12.39 3.21 0.73
CA ASP A 69 -12.71 3.83 -0.55
C ASP A 69 -13.14 5.29 -0.31
N PRO A 70 -12.44 6.29 -0.89
CA PRO A 70 -12.98 7.62 -1.01
C PRO A 70 -13.12 7.93 -2.50
N ALA A 71 -13.91 7.15 -3.24
CA ALA A 71 -14.62 7.64 -4.41
C ALA A 71 -15.69 8.67 -3.95
N LYS A 72 -15.24 9.74 -3.31
CA LYS A 72 -15.98 10.98 -3.10
C LYS A 72 -15.08 12.17 -3.45
N THR A 73 -14.74 12.26 -4.73
CA THR A 73 -14.43 13.55 -5.36
C THR A 73 -14.90 13.58 -6.81
N GLY A 74 -16.18 13.28 -7.02
CA GLY A 74 -16.94 13.83 -8.15
C GLY A 74 -17.44 15.22 -7.78
N ARG A 75 -16.56 16.23 -7.75
CA ARG A 75 -16.93 17.65 -7.67
C ARG A 75 -16.44 18.41 -8.90
N THR A 76 -17.16 18.25 -10.00
CA THR A 76 -17.39 19.29 -11.02
C THR A 76 -18.83 19.77 -10.76
N ARG A 77 -19.17 20.98 -10.30
CA ARG A 77 -18.82 22.33 -10.75
C ARG A 77 -18.92 22.48 -12.27
N SER A 78 -20.14 22.53 -12.80
CA SER A 78 -20.78 23.77 -13.29
C SER A 78 -22.21 23.49 -13.75
#